data_AF-A0AAC9HIP4-F1
#
_entry.id   AF-A0AAC9HIP4-F1
#
_cell.length_a   1.000
_cell.length_b   1.000
_cell.length_c   1.000
_cell.angle_alpha   90.00
_cell.angle_beta   90.00
_cell.angle_gamma   90.00
#
_symmetry.space_group_name_H-M   'P 1'
#
loop_
_entity.id
_entity.type
_entity.pdbx_description
1 polymer ?
#
loop_
_entity_poly.entity_id
_entity_poly.type
_entity_poly.pdbx_seq_one_letter_code
_entity_poly.pdbx_strand_id
1 'polypeptide(L)'
;MPYAYVDAEVALEYNGIKVYHVYKDDCLDYGRRFFWYGLSPDCYEGGPDTFDVRDLAHQMGIGPSWNTPEEVIRLAIDKGILTQEGVKS
;
A
#
# COMPACT_ATOMS: atom_id res chain seq x y z
N MET A 1 4.15 16.02 -22.68
CA MET A 1 4.47 14.72 -23.29
C MET A 1 3.19 13.88 -23.30
N PRO A 2 2.96 12.93 -24.23
CA PRO A 2 1.83 12.03 -24.10
C PRO A 2 2.00 11.18 -22.85
N TYR A 3 0.97 11.07 -22.03
CA TYR A 3 0.96 10.16 -20.89
C TYR A 3 0.87 8.72 -21.40
N ALA A 4 1.75 7.86 -20.89
CA ALA A 4 1.74 6.43 -21.16
C ALA A 4 1.44 5.69 -19.85
N TYR A 5 0.72 4.58 -19.94
CA TYR A 5 0.51 3.69 -18.81
C TYR A 5 1.83 3.03 -18.41
N VAL A 6 2.10 2.98 -17.11
CA VAL A 6 3.27 2.34 -16.51
C VAL A 6 2.81 1.64 -15.23
N ASP A 7 3.33 0.43 -15.00
CA ASP A 7 3.07 -0.29 -13.75
C ASP A 7 3.66 0.46 -12.55
N ALA A 8 2.98 0.35 -11.41
CA ALA A 8 3.42 0.93 -10.16
C ALA A 8 4.73 0.30 -9.65
N GLU A 9 5.59 1.12 -9.03
CA GLU A 9 6.83 0.65 -8.43
C GLU A 9 6.56 -0.16 -7.15
N VAL A 10 7.28 -1.27 -6.96
CA VAL A 10 7.22 -2.05 -5.72
C VAL A 10 7.74 -1.19 -4.56
N ALA A 11 6.89 -0.99 -3.55
CA ALA A 11 7.22 -0.29 -2.32
C ALA A 11 7.88 -1.21 -1.29
N LEU A 12 7.35 -2.43 -1.15
CA LEU A 12 7.82 -3.44 -0.20
C LEU A 12 7.53 -4.85 -0.73
N GLU A 13 8.48 -5.75 -0.54
CA GLU A 13 8.26 -7.19 -0.64
C GLU A 13 8.60 -7.83 0.71
N TYR A 14 7.64 -8.55 1.29
CA TYR A 14 7.82 -9.19 2.60
C TYR A 14 6.96 -10.44 2.74
N ASN A 15 7.56 -11.54 3.20
CA ASN A 15 6.90 -12.83 3.39
C ASN A 15 6.10 -13.32 2.16
N GLY A 16 6.63 -13.09 0.96
CA GLY A 16 5.98 -13.46 -0.31
C GLY A 16 4.85 -12.54 -0.77
N ILE A 17 4.56 -11.46 -0.03
CA ILE A 17 3.56 -10.44 -0.41
C ILE A 17 4.29 -9.24 -1.02
N LYS A 18 3.78 -8.76 -2.15
CA LYS A 18 4.27 -7.55 -2.82
C LYS A 18 3.28 -6.42 -2.64
N VAL A 19 3.81 -5.27 -2.24
CA VAL A 19 3.06 -4.03 -2.03
C VAL A 19 3.65 -2.97 -2.94
N TYR A 20 2.79 -2.22 -3.63
CA TYR A 20 3.14 -1.24 -4.66
C TYR A 20 2.79 0.18 -4.20
N HIS A 21 3.50 1.17 -4.73
CA HIS A 21 3.18 2.57 -4.50
C HIS A 21 1.90 2.98 -5.24
N VAL A 22 1.01 3.69 -4.55
CA VAL A 22 -0.09 4.40 -5.20
C VAL A 22 0.33 5.84 -5.48
N TYR A 23 0.05 6.34 -6.68
CA TYR A 23 0.41 7.69 -7.10
C TYR A 23 -0.80 8.61 -7.07
N LYS A 24 -0.56 9.89 -6.83
CA LYS A 24 -1.61 10.90 -6.80
C LYS A 24 -2.18 11.10 -8.21
N ASP A 25 -3.51 11.10 -8.32
CA ASP A 25 -4.24 11.21 -9.60
C ASP A 25 -3.74 10.21 -10.66
N ASP A 26 -3.27 9.03 -10.21
CA ASP A 26 -2.71 7.96 -11.04
C ASP A 26 -1.53 8.41 -11.91
N CYS A 27 -0.79 9.42 -11.46
CA CYS A 27 0.28 10.07 -12.22
C CYS A 27 1.61 10.04 -11.46
N LEU A 28 2.63 9.37 -12.02
CA LEU A 28 3.98 9.28 -11.44
C LEU A 28 4.57 10.67 -11.13
N ASP A 29 4.35 11.64 -12.02
CA ASP A 29 4.88 13.00 -11.89
C ASP A 29 4.27 13.79 -10.71
N TYR A 30 3.08 13.37 -10.25
CA TYR A 30 2.39 14.03 -9.14
C TYR A 30 2.79 13.45 -7.78
N GLY A 31 3.64 12.42 -7.79
CA GLY A 31 4.25 11.84 -6.61
C GLY A 31 3.43 10.73 -5.96
N ARG A 32 4.10 10.01 -5.05
CA ARG A 32 3.56 8.86 -4.32
C ARG A 32 2.69 9.34 -3.15
N ARG A 33 1.58 8.65 -2.90
CA ARG A 33 0.79 8.84 -1.68
C ARG A 33 1.52 8.15 -0.52
N PHE A 34 1.81 8.90 0.53
CA PHE A 34 2.64 8.42 1.63
C PHE A 34 1.98 7.33 2.50
N PHE A 35 0.64 7.33 2.60
CA PHE A 35 -0.11 6.38 3.44
C PHE A 35 -0.89 5.32 2.65
N TRP A 36 -0.89 5.41 1.31
CA TRP A 36 -1.71 4.56 0.45
C TRP A 36 -0.84 3.67 -0.43
N TYR A 37 -1.21 2.39 -0.50
CA TYR A 37 -0.46 1.36 -1.20
C TYR A 37 -1.41 0.37 -1.89
N GLY A 38 -0.91 -0.34 -2.90
CA GLY A 38 -1.64 -1.34 -3.66
C GLY A 38 -1.05 -2.74 -3.54
N LEU A 39 -1.82 -3.75 -3.93
CA LEU A 39 -1.40 -5.15 -3.94
C LEU A 39 -1.12 -5.70 -5.35
N SER A 40 -1.40 -4.89 -6.38
CA SER A 40 -1.13 -5.20 -7.78
C SER A 40 -0.28 -4.11 -8.45
N PRO A 41 0.46 -4.43 -9.52
CA PRO A 41 1.19 -3.44 -10.30
C PRO A 41 0.27 -2.44 -11.03
N ASP A 42 -0.99 -2.78 -11.25
CA ASP A 42 -2.03 -1.95 -11.88
C ASP A 42 -2.88 -1.17 -10.86
N CYS A 43 -2.43 -1.10 -9.60
CA CYS A 43 -3.12 -0.37 -8.56
C CYS A 43 -3.23 1.13 -8.89
N TYR A 44 -4.34 1.74 -8.49
CA TYR A 44 -4.65 3.14 -8.75
C TYR A 44 -5.37 3.77 -7.55
N GLU A 45 -5.41 5.08 -7.48
CA GLU A 45 -6.02 5.82 -6.38
C GLU A 45 -7.52 5.48 -6.24
N GLY A 46 -7.90 4.91 -5.09
CA GLY A 46 -9.27 4.46 -4.85
C GLY A 46 -9.61 3.11 -5.50
N GLY A 47 -8.61 2.39 -6.00
CA GLY A 47 -8.75 1.04 -6.55
C GLY A 47 -9.10 -0.01 -5.50
N PRO A 48 -9.71 -1.14 -5.91
CA PRO A 48 -10.18 -2.19 -5.00
C PRO A 48 -9.07 -2.95 -4.29
N ASP A 49 -7.84 -2.90 -4.82
CA ASP A 49 -6.65 -3.53 -4.28
C ASP A 49 -5.77 -2.55 -3.48
N THR A 50 -6.27 -1.33 -3.24
CA THR A 50 -5.57 -0.31 -2.46
C THR A 50 -6.02 -0.26 -1.01
N PHE A 51 -5.10 0.11 -0.12
CA PHE A 51 -5.35 0.20 1.31
C PHE A 51 -4.60 1.38 1.94
N ASP A 52 -5.15 1.88 3.05
CA ASP A 52 -4.53 2.91 3.88
C ASP A 52 -3.81 2.26 5.07
N VAL A 53 -2.52 2.56 5.22
CA VAL A 53 -1.69 2.01 6.29
C VAL A 53 -2.15 2.49 7.67
N ARG A 54 -2.80 3.65 7.75
CA ARG A 54 -3.34 4.18 9.00
C ARG A 54 -4.53 3.35 9.48
N ASP A 55 -5.34 2.87 8.55
CA ASP A 55 -6.46 1.97 8.87
C ASP A 55 -5.94 0.60 9.34
N LEU A 56 -4.87 0.09 8.73
CA LEU A 56 -4.17 -1.12 9.21
C LEU A 56 -3.64 -0.94 10.64
N ALA A 57 -2.97 0.19 10.92
CA ALA A 57 -2.48 0.50 12.25
C ALA A 57 -3.62 0.53 13.28
N HIS A 58 -4.73 1.19 12.93
CA HIS A 58 -5.93 1.26 13.76
C HIS A 58 -6.54 -0.12 14.02
N GLN A 59 -6.70 -0.96 12.99
CA GLN A 59 -7.21 -2.33 13.11
C GLN A 59 -6.32 -3.20 14.02
N MET A 60 -5.00 -2.99 13.98
CA MET A 60 -4.05 -3.68 14.84
C MET A 60 -3.96 -3.13 16.27
N GLY A 61 -4.69 -2.06 16.60
CA GLY A 61 -4.63 -1.38 17.89
C GLY A 61 -3.29 -0.66 18.13
N ILE A 62 -2.56 -0.33 17.07
CA ILE A 62 -1.29 0.38 17.14
C ILE A 62 -1.61 1.86 17.04
N GLY A 63 -1.33 2.61 18.11
CA GLY A 63 -1.49 4.06 18.12
C GLY A 63 -0.63 4.75 17.05
N PRO A 64 -0.74 6.08 16.88
CA PRO A 64 -0.07 6.85 15.81
C PRO A 64 1.46 6.95 15.96
N SER A 65 2.06 6.13 16.82
CA SER A 65 3.47 6.17 17.22
C SER A 65 4.37 5.22 16.42
N TRP A 66 3.92 4.73 15.27
CA TRP A 66 4.77 3.97 14.34
C TRP A 66 5.68 4.92 13.56
N ASN A 67 6.89 4.47 13.21
CA ASN A 67 7.90 5.35 12.61
C ASN A 67 7.74 5.44 11.10
N THR A 68 7.41 4.32 10.45
CA THR A 68 7.27 4.26 8.99
C THR A 68 6.09 3.39 8.55
N PRO A 69 5.52 3.66 7.37
CA PRO A 69 4.47 2.80 6.81
C PRO A 69 4.90 1.34 6.65
N GLU A 70 6.17 1.09 6.31
CA GLU A 70 6.72 -0.26 6.11
C GLU A 70 6.66 -1.09 7.40
N GLU A 71 6.86 -0.49 8.57
CA GLU A 71 6.74 -1.19 9.87
C GLU A 71 5.32 -1.72 10.07
N VAL A 72 4.32 -0.88 9.79
CA VAL A 72 2.90 -1.23 9.93
C VAL A 72 2.51 -2.29 8.91
N ILE A 73 2.96 -2.17 7.66
CA ILE A 73 2.67 -3.13 6.59
C ILE A 73 3.25 -4.51 6.95
N ARG A 74 4.51 -4.59 7.41
CA ARG A 74 5.11 -5.86 7.83
C ARG A 74 4.36 -6.50 8.99
N LEU A 75 4.00 -5.72 10.00
CA LEU A 75 3.26 -6.24 11.14
C LEU A 75 1.84 -6.72 10.75
N ALA A 76 1.19 -6.03 9.81
CA ALA A 76 -0.10 -6.46 9.27
C ALA A 76 0.03 -7.79 8.53
N ILE A 77 1.12 -8.00 7.79
CA ILE A 77 1.46 -9.26 7.13
C ILE A 77 1.70 -10.37 8.17
N ASP A 78 2.52 -10.11 9.19
CA ASP A 78 2.83 -11.09 10.24
C ASP A 78 1.58 -11.52 11.02
N LYS A 79 0.63 -10.61 11.21
CA LYS A 79 -0.66 -10.89 11.86
C LYS A 79 -1.69 -11.54 10.92
N GLY A 80 -1.38 -11.71 9.63
CA GLY A 80 -2.30 -12.23 8.62
C GLY A 80 -3.47 -11.29 8.28
N ILE A 81 -3.40 -10.03 8.70
CA ILE A 81 -4.40 -9.00 8.39
C ILE A 81 -4.23 -8.53 6.95
N LEU A 82 -2.98 -8.37 6.49
CA LEU A 82 -2.68 -8.06 5.10
C LEU A 82 -2.18 -9.31 4.39
N THR A 83 -2.84 -9.66 3.28
CA THR A 83 -2.49 -10.80 2.43
C THR A 83 -2.46 -10.38 0.96
N GLN A 84 -1.95 -11.23 0.07
CA GLN A 84 -2.00 -10.97 -1.38
C GLN A 84 -3.44 -10.89 -1.93
N GLU A 85 -4.44 -11.40 -1.19
CA GLU A 85 -5.86 -11.33 -1.55
C GLU A 85 -6.54 -10.05 -1.05
N GLY A 86 -5.85 -9.22 -0.25
CA GLY A 86 -6.42 -8.03 0.37
C GLY A 86 -6.28 -7.98 1.88
N VAL A 87 -6.85 -6.92 2.46
CA VAL A 87 -6.99 -6.71 3.90
C VAL A 87 -8.14 -7.57 4.43
N LYS A 88 -7.87 -8.40 5.43
CA LYS A 88 -8.88 -9.22 6.10
C LYS A 88 -9.50 -8.42 7.26
N SER A 89 -10.83 -8.36 7.33
CA SER A 89 -11.60 -7.70 8.39
C SER A 89 -11.81 -8.60 9.61
#